data_AF-A0A8J3I028-F1
#
_entry.id   AF-A0A8J3I028-F1
#
_cell.length_a   1.000
_cell.length_b   1.000
_cell.length_c   1.000
_cell.angle_alpha   90.00
_cell.angle_beta   90.00
_cell.angle_gamma   90.00
#
_symmetry.space_group_name_H-M   'P 1'
#
loop_
_entity.id
_entity.type
_entity.pdbx_description
1 polymer ?
#
loop_
_entity_poly.entity_id
_entity_poly.type
_entity_poly.pdbx_seq_one_letter_code
_entity_poly.pdbx_strand_id
1 'polypeptide(L)'
;MLLSESVYLGIDIGKNKHVAGFLSKTLLERHGRFEACATLLFENSREGFRRLVERLREMAPLEHYFILLERTGHYHRPLMQYLQDLDLPV
;
A
#
# COMPACT_ATOMS: atom_id res chain seq x y z
N MET A 1 -10.99 10.46 -4.23
CA MET A 1 -11.07 9.71 -2.96
C MET A 1 -12.12 8.61 -3.13
N LEU A 2 -11.78 7.36 -2.80
CA LEU A 2 -12.62 6.17 -2.90
C LEU A 2 -13.34 5.96 -1.55
N LEU A 3 -14.51 6.58 -1.41
CA LEU A 3 -15.17 6.76 -0.11
C LEU A 3 -16.04 5.57 0.34
N SER A 4 -16.24 4.56 -0.49
CA SER A 4 -17.28 3.54 -0.24
C SER A 4 -16.90 2.14 -0.72
N GLU A 5 -15.62 1.90 -1.01
CA GLU A 5 -15.16 0.58 -1.44
C GLU A 5 -13.83 0.20 -0.78
N SER A 6 -13.59 -1.11 -0.72
CA SER A 6 -12.32 -1.68 -0.28
C SER A 6 -11.21 -1.38 -1.29
N VAL A 7 -10.03 -1.04 -0.78
CA VAL A 7 -8.82 -0.84 -1.58
C VAL A 7 -7.79 -1.90 -1.18
N TYR A 8 -7.41 -2.73 -2.14
CA TYR A 8 -6.38 -3.75 -1.97
C TYR A 8 -5.02 -3.14 -2.31
N LEU A 9 -4.06 -3.33 -1.41
CA LEU A 9 -2.71 -2.82 -1.54
C LEU A 9 -1.73 -4.00 -1.49
N GLY A 10 -1.20 -4.38 -2.65
CA GLY A 10 -0.11 -5.36 -2.73
C GLY A 10 1.23 -4.63 -2.67
N ILE A 11 2.12 -5.03 -1.75
CA ILE A 11 3.44 -4.42 -1.61
C ILE A 11 4.54 -5.45 -1.88
N ASP A 12 5.27 -5.23 -2.97
CA ASP A 12 6.51 -5.91 -3.32
C ASP A 12 7.66 -5.39 -2.45
N ILE A 13 8.37 -6.29 -1.77
CA ILE A 13 9.30 -5.93 -0.69
C ILE A 13 10.75 -6.12 -1.16
N GLY A 14 11.40 -5.02 -1.52
CA GLY A 14 12.85 -4.97 -1.69
C GLY A 14 13.62 -4.58 -0.43
N LYS A 15 14.94 -4.83 -0.44
CA LYS A 15 15.85 -4.45 0.66
C LYS A 15 15.83 -2.95 0.97
N ASN A 16 15.95 -2.12 -0.07
CA ASN A 16 16.10 -0.67 0.06
C ASN A 16 14.84 0.11 -0.35
N LYS A 17 14.00 -0.47 -1.20
CA LYS A 17 12.80 0.17 -1.75
C LYS A 17 11.70 -0.87 -1.92
N HIS A 18 10.46 -0.42 -1.82
CA HIS A 18 9.25 -1.21 -1.98
C HIS A 18 8.39 -0.62 -3.10
N VAL A 19 7.58 -1.47 -3.73
CA VAL A 19 6.59 -1.02 -4.72
C VAL A 19 5.21 -1.42 -4.23
N ALA A 20 4.37 -0.43 -4.00
CA ALA A 20 2.95 -0.59 -3.66
C ALA A 20 2.11 -0.50 -4.94
N GLY A 21 1.28 -1.51 -5.19
CA GLY A 21 0.25 -1.52 -6.24
C GLY A 21 -1.14 -1.41 -5.64
N PHE A 22 -1.97 -0.53 -6.21
CA PHE A 22 -3.31 -0.23 -5.70
C PHE A 22 -4.37 -0.84 -6.61
N LEU A 23 -5.33 -1.53 -6.00
CA LEU A 23 -6.46 -2.13 -6.71
C LEU A 23 -7.77 -1.86 -5.97
N SER A 24 -8.78 -1.44 -6.70
CA SER A 24 -10.17 -1.39 -6.26
C SER A 24 -11.05 -1.72 -7.46
N LYS A 25 -12.36 -1.90 -7.26
CA LYS A 25 -13.28 -2.12 -8.37
C LYS A 25 -13.27 -0.90 -9.30
N THR A 26 -13.35 0.31 -8.75
CA THR A 26 -13.31 1.56 -9.54
C THR A 26 -11.99 1.72 -10.29
N LEU A 27 -10.85 1.40 -9.66
CA LEU A 27 -9.54 1.50 -10.32
C LEU A 27 -9.46 0.50 -11.50
N LEU A 28 -9.89 -0.73 -11.29
CA LEU A 28 -9.84 -1.74 -12.35
C LEU A 28 -10.79 -1.42 -13.50
N GLU A 29 -12.02 -0.97 -13.22
CA GLU A 29 -12.97 -0.54 -14.25
C GLU A 29 -12.45 0.66 -15.06
N ARG A 30 -11.80 1.62 -14.41
CA ARG A 30 -11.21 2.80 -15.07
C ARG A 30 -10.02 2.45 -15.95
N HIS A 31 -9.15 1.54 -15.51
CA HIS A 31 -7.87 1.27 -16.16
C HIS A 31 -7.87 0.00 -17.00
N GLY A 32 -8.92 -0.83 -16.92
CA GLY A 32 -9.15 -2.05 -17.69
C GLY A 32 -8.25 -3.24 -17.32
N ARG A 33 -7.10 -2.99 -16.67
CA ARG A 33 -6.15 -4.00 -16.18
C ARG A 33 -5.36 -3.48 -14.98
N PHE A 34 -4.84 -4.41 -14.18
CA PHE A 34 -4.12 -4.10 -12.94
C PHE A 34 -2.84 -3.29 -13.17
N GLU A 35 -2.06 -3.61 -14.21
CA GLU A 35 -0.77 -2.98 -14.49
C GLU A 35 -0.89 -1.50 -14.88
N ALA A 36 -2.10 -1.07 -15.24
CA ALA A 36 -2.42 0.33 -15.54
C ALA A 36 -2.96 1.10 -14.31
N CYS A 37 -3.21 0.42 -13.19
CA CYS A 37 -3.61 1.05 -11.93
C CYS A 37 -2.42 1.76 -11.27
N ALA A 38 -2.72 2.63 -10.29
CA ALA A 38 -1.70 3.41 -9.61
C ALA A 38 -0.67 2.52 -8.90
N THR A 39 0.59 2.97 -8.91
CA THR A 39 1.68 2.38 -8.13
C THR A 39 2.43 3.46 -7.35
N LEU A 40 3.15 3.05 -6.31
CA LEU A 40 4.00 3.93 -5.52
C LEU A 40 5.32 3.23 -5.19
N LEU A 41 6.43 3.80 -5.64
CA LEU A 41 7.78 3.43 -5.20
C LEU A 41 8.13 4.26 -3.95
N PHE A 42 8.56 3.60 -2.89
CA PHE A 42 8.99 4.25 -1.65
C PHE A 42 10.17 3.52 -1.01
N GLU A 43 10.91 4.21 -0.14
CA GLU A 43 12.10 3.66 0.51
C GLU A 43 11.76 2.80 1.73
N ASN A 44 12.61 1.82 2.04
CA ASN A 44 12.55 1.05 3.27
C ASN A 44 13.10 1.88 4.44
N SER A 45 12.39 2.97 4.76
CA SER A 45 12.76 3.94 5.77
C SER A 45 11.49 4.53 6.40
N ARG A 46 11.60 5.08 7.61
CA ARG A 46 10.45 5.72 8.29
C ARG A 46 9.80 6.82 7.45
N GLU A 47 10.61 7.56 6.71
CA GLU A 47 10.15 8.61 5.80
C GLU A 47 9.43 8.03 4.57
N GLY A 48 9.95 6.94 3.99
CA GLY A 48 9.24 6.20 2.94
C GLY A 48 7.89 5.67 3.41
N PHE A 49 7.81 5.16 4.64
CA PHE A 49 6.56 4.65 5.24
C PHE A 49 5.55 5.77 5.48
N ARG A 50 6.01 6.93 5.95
CA ARG A 50 5.17 8.14 6.09
C ARG A 50 4.55 8.52 4.75
N ARG A 51 5.36 8.56 3.68
CA ARG A 51 4.89 8.86 2.31
C ARG A 51 3.86 7.85 1.79
N LEU A 52 4.01 6.57 2.14
CA LEU A 52 2.99 5.56 1.83
C LEU A 52 1.66 5.92 2.51
N VAL A 53 1.66 6.13 3.82
CA VAL A 53 0.43 6.42 4.60
C VAL A 53 -0.24 7.71 4.16
N GLU A 54 0.53 8.74 3.81
CA GLU A 54 -0.01 9.97 3.23
C GLU A 54 -0.75 9.70 1.92
N ARG A 55 -0.16 8.90 1.03
CA ARG A 55 -0.85 8.47 -0.19
C ARG A 55 -2.11 7.67 0.10
N LEU A 56 -2.11 6.80 1.12
CA LEU A 56 -3.32 6.06 1.50
C LEU A 56 -4.45 7.03 1.88
N ARG A 57 -4.16 8.01 2.74
CA ARG A 57 -5.14 9.00 3.20
C ARG A 57 -5.68 9.90 2.09
N GLU A 58 -4.86 10.24 1.09
CA GLU A 58 -5.30 10.98 -0.10
C GLU A 58 -6.30 10.18 -0.94
N MET A 59 -6.16 8.85 -0.95
CA MET A 59 -6.91 7.96 -1.81
C MET A 59 -8.20 7.47 -1.16
N ALA A 60 -8.18 7.02 0.09
CA ALA A 60 -9.35 6.50 0.81
C ALA A 60 -9.16 6.57 2.35
N PRO A 61 -10.24 6.44 3.14
CA PRO A 61 -10.12 6.19 4.58
C PRO A 61 -9.25 4.95 4.86
N LEU A 62 -8.48 4.99 5.95
CA LEU A 62 -7.48 3.96 6.26
C LEU A 62 -8.12 2.59 6.54
N GLU A 63 -9.30 2.59 7.13
CA GLU A 63 -10.13 1.43 7.43
C GLU A 63 -10.63 0.68 6.18
N HIS A 64 -10.49 1.26 4.99
CA HIS A 64 -10.88 0.61 3.73
C HIS A 64 -9.75 -0.23 3.11
N TYR A 65 -8.53 -0.15 3.65
CA TYR A 65 -7.37 -0.82 3.08
C TYR A 65 -7.23 -2.27 3.55
N PHE A 66 -7.00 -3.15 2.58
CA PHE A 66 -6.52 -4.52 2.80
C PHE A 66 -5.10 -4.62 2.26
N ILE A 67 -4.12 -4.69 3.15
CA ILE A 67 -2.70 -4.61 2.80
C ILE A 67 -2.10 -6.02 2.81
N LEU A 68 -1.40 -6.37 1.72
CA LEU A 68 -0.63 -7.60 1.61
C LEU A 68 0.85 -7.25 1.41
N LEU A 69 1.71 -7.80 2.26
CA LEU A 69 3.16 -7.63 2.17
C LEU A 69 3.82 -8.91 1.64
N GLU A 70 4.66 -8.76 0.61
CA GLU A 70 5.52 -9.86 0.19
C GLU A 70 6.53 -10.23 1.30
N ARG A 71 6.70 -11.53 1.58
CA ARG A 71 7.64 -12.00 2.60
C ARG A 71 9.04 -12.19 2.02
N THR A 72 9.74 -11.10 1.76
CA THR A 72 11.13 -11.13 1.28
C THR A 72 12.11 -10.93 2.45
N GLY A 73 12.74 -12.04 2.86
CA GLY A 73 13.69 -12.07 3.98
C GLY A 73 13.08 -11.45 5.26
N HIS A 74 13.81 -10.53 5.89
CA HIS A 74 13.33 -9.76 7.03
C HIS A 74 12.94 -8.30 6.68
N TYR A 75 12.99 -7.93 5.39
CA TYR A 75 12.86 -6.53 4.97
C TYR A 75 11.44 -5.97 5.08
N HIS A 76 10.43 -6.84 5.18
CA HIS A 76 9.04 -6.45 5.43
C HIS A 76 8.79 -6.00 6.87
N ARG A 77 9.58 -6.49 7.83
CA ARG A 77 9.31 -6.31 9.27
C ARG A 77 9.22 -4.85 9.71
N PRO A 78 10.11 -3.93 9.28
CA PRO A 78 10.02 -2.53 9.67
C PRO A 78 8.74 -1.86 9.16
N LEU A 79 8.33 -2.15 7.92
CA LEU A 79 7.08 -1.64 7.35
C LEU A 79 5.87 -2.23 8.07
N MET A 80 5.87 -3.56 8.30
CA MET A 80 4.81 -4.26 9.02
C MET A 80 4.60 -3.67 10.42
N GLN A 81 5.67 -3.48 11.19
CA GLN A 81 5.60 -2.85 12.50
C GLN A 81 5.03 -1.43 12.43
N TYR A 82 5.52 -0.62 11.48
CA TYR A 82 5.06 0.77 11.32
C TYR A 82 3.56 0.85 10.99
N LEU A 83 3.05 -0.07 10.17
CA LEU A 83 1.63 -0.14 9.84
C LEU A 83 0.79 -0.62 11.03
N GLN A 84 1.28 -1.60 11.79
CA GLN A 84 0.62 -2.09 13.01
C GLN A 84 0.58 -1.03 14.12
N ASP A 85 1.62 -0.20 14.27
CA ASP A 85 1.65 0.93 15.20
C ASP A 85 0.60 2.01 14.85
N LEU A 86 0.03 1.96 13.64
CA LEU A 86 -1.06 2.81 13.16
C LEU A 86 -2.41 2.09 13.09
N ASP A 87 -2.52 0.91 13.71
CA ASP A 87 -3.70 0.05 13.72
C ASP A 87 -4.16 -0.41 12.32
N LEU A 88 -3.24 -0.46 11.35
CA LEU A 88 -3.53 -0.99 10.01
C LEU A 88 -3.33 -2.51 9.98
N PRO A 89 -4.31 -3.28 9.48
CA PRO A 89 -4.17 -4.73 9.34
C PRO A 89 -3.21 -5.09 8.20
N VAL A 90 -2.20 -5.91 8.52
CA VAL A 90 -1.14 -6.40 7.62
C VAL A 90 -0.76 -7.84 7.92
#